data_AF-A0A8T1A917-F1
#
_entry.id   AF-A0A8T1A917-F1
#
_cell.length_a   1.000
_cell.length_b   1.000
_cell.length_c   1.000
_cell.angle_alpha   90.00
_cell.angle_beta   90.00
_cell.angle_gamma   90.00
#
_symmetry.space_group_name_H-M   'P 1'
#
loop_
_entity.id
_entity.type
_entity.pdbx_description
1 polymer ?
#
loop_
_entity_poly.entity_id
_entity_poly.type
_entity_poly.pdbx_seq_one_letter_code
_entity_poly.pdbx_strand_id
1 'polypeptide(L)'
;MLAYELEGLKKLNIQAIKWGSSYRVKVRGRTGKMVYVSNLSRPINQRLVAKQYNVSIETLEKHMSPDYKADPKYRFYNGNHMESHLYEGVEPTDFYDKLENVLSTQASAFKVNVALGYELVSKTDPDDTRYFYPNLANTCVFNKPVVINSKADIRKKVISDIRSMELADKLNYPSSGYKLKAFTAF
;
A
#
# COMPACT_ATOMS: atom_id res chain seq x y z
N MET A 1 -8.22 6.66 19.38
CA MET A 1 -7.87 5.70 18.33
C MET A 1 -6.74 6.30 17.52
N LEU A 2 -5.64 5.57 17.44
CA LEU A 2 -4.46 5.96 16.70
C LEU A 2 -4.72 5.78 15.20
N ALA A 3 -4.04 6.55 14.36
CA ALA A 3 -4.25 6.52 12.91
C ALA A 3 -4.05 5.11 12.33
N TYR A 4 -3.13 4.34 12.91
CA TYR A 4 -2.86 2.97 12.50
C TYR A 4 -3.94 1.96 12.85
N GLU A 5 -4.56 2.11 14.02
CA GLU A 5 -5.69 1.29 14.43
C GLU A 5 -6.86 1.51 13.45
N LEU A 6 -7.10 2.77 13.04
CA LEU A 6 -8.16 3.11 12.10
C LEU A 6 -7.97 2.47 10.71
N GLU A 7 -6.74 2.44 10.20
CA GLU A 7 -6.41 1.78 8.94
C GLU A 7 -6.50 0.25 9.03
N GLY A 8 -6.04 -0.34 10.14
CA GLY A 8 -6.18 -1.77 10.40
C GLY A 8 -7.64 -2.20 10.39
N LEU A 9 -8.53 -1.40 11.00
CA LEU A 9 -9.96 -1.64 11.00
C LEU A 9 -10.57 -1.58 9.60
N LYS A 10 -10.18 -0.60 8.78
CA LYS A 10 -10.63 -0.50 7.39
C LYS A 10 -10.27 -1.74 6.58
N LYS A 11 -9.05 -2.27 6.74
CA LYS A 11 -8.60 -3.50 6.06
C LYS A 11 -9.40 -4.73 6.48
N LEU A 12 -9.86 -4.77 7.72
CA LEU A 12 -10.74 -5.82 8.24
C LEU A 12 -12.23 -5.59 7.92
N ASN A 13 -12.54 -4.58 7.10
CA ASN A 13 -13.91 -4.15 6.81
C ASN A 13 -14.73 -3.82 8.09
N ILE A 14 -14.05 -3.35 9.14
CA ILE A 14 -14.65 -2.95 10.41
C ILE A 14 -14.89 -1.44 10.38
N GLN A 15 -16.17 -1.06 10.45
CA GLN A 15 -16.55 0.34 10.40
C GLN A 15 -16.23 1.08 11.70
N ALA A 16 -15.35 2.08 11.61
CA ALA A 16 -15.11 3.05 12.67
C ALA A 16 -15.95 4.33 12.45
N ILE A 17 -16.53 4.84 13.52
CA ILE A 17 -17.41 6.01 13.53
C ILE A 17 -16.62 7.21 14.05
N LYS A 18 -16.67 8.33 13.32
CA LYS A 18 -16.05 9.59 13.75
C LYS A 18 -16.82 10.16 14.96
N TRP A 19 -16.10 10.49 16.02
CA TRP A 19 -16.63 11.01 17.28
C TRP A 19 -15.78 12.18 17.75
N GLY A 20 -16.20 13.39 17.39
CA GLY A 20 -15.40 14.62 17.57
C GLY A 20 -14.10 14.55 16.77
N SER A 21 -12.97 14.73 17.47
CA SER A 21 -11.61 14.62 16.92
C SER A 21 -11.06 13.19 16.89
N SER A 22 -11.85 12.18 17.26
CA SER A 22 -11.42 10.78 17.39
C SER A 22 -12.32 9.80 16.63
N TYR A 23 -11.94 8.52 16.59
CA TYR A 23 -12.76 7.44 16.03
C TYR A 23 -13.10 6.39 17.09
N ARG A 24 -14.25 5.73 16.94
CA ARG A 24 -14.73 4.66 17.83
C ARG A 24 -15.34 3.50 17.04
N VAL A 25 -15.19 2.28 17.55
CA VAL A 25 -15.87 1.08 17.02
C VAL A 25 -17.06 0.74 17.90
N LYS A 26 -18.19 0.40 17.27
CA LYS A 26 -19.40 -0.01 17.96
C LYS A 26 -19.35 -1.52 18.24
N VAL A 27 -19.36 -1.91 19.50
CA VAL A 27 -19.28 -3.33 19.92
C VAL A 27 -20.33 -3.65 20.98
N ARG A 28 -20.69 -4.93 21.11
CA ARG A 28 -21.49 -5.40 22.24
C ARG A 28 -20.59 -5.58 23.47
N GLY A 29 -20.87 -4.83 24.53
CA GLY A 29 -20.12 -4.88 25.79
C GLY A 29 -20.42 -6.14 26.62
N ARG A 30 -19.70 -6.31 27.74
CA ARG A 30 -19.84 -7.48 28.65
C ARG A 30 -21.25 -7.66 29.22
N THR A 31 -21.97 -6.55 29.42
CA THR A 31 -23.35 -6.54 29.91
C THR A 31 -24.40 -6.73 28.82
N GLY A 32 -23.99 -7.03 27.58
CA GLY A 32 -24.88 -7.20 26.43
C GLY A 32 -25.34 -5.90 25.75
N LYS A 33 -25.06 -4.73 26.34
CA LYS A 33 -25.38 -3.42 25.77
C LYS A 33 -24.38 -3.00 24.70
N MET A 34 -24.83 -2.24 23.70
CA MET A 34 -23.94 -1.65 22.68
C MET A 34 -23.12 -0.51 23.29
N VAL A 35 -21.81 -0.53 23.07
CA VAL A 35 -20.84 0.46 23.56
C VAL A 35 -19.89 0.88 22.45
N TYR A 36 -19.26 2.05 22.60
CA TYR A 36 -18.30 2.58 21.64
C TYR A 36 -16.89 2.55 22.24
N VAL A 37 -15.98 1.81 21.63
CA VAL A 37 -14.59 1.65 22.10
C VAL A 37 -13.63 2.46 21.22
N SER A 38 -12.71 3.19 21.85
CA SER A 38 -11.78 4.12 21.18
C SER A 38 -10.29 3.75 21.31
N ASN A 39 -9.94 2.85 22.24
CA ASN A 39 -8.58 2.40 22.51
C ASN A 39 -8.50 0.90 22.21
N LEU A 40 -8.04 0.55 21.01
CA LEU A 40 -7.93 -0.85 20.56
C LEU A 40 -6.60 -1.49 20.93
N SER A 41 -5.70 -0.75 21.58
CA SER A 41 -4.50 -1.29 22.20
C SER A 41 -4.81 -2.09 23.48
N ARG A 42 -6.03 -1.96 24.03
CA ARG A 42 -6.45 -2.75 25.20
C ARG A 42 -6.93 -4.15 24.78
N PRO A 43 -6.36 -5.24 25.33
CA PRO A 43 -6.76 -6.62 24.99
C PRO A 43 -8.25 -6.90 25.18
N ILE A 44 -8.85 -6.29 26.21
CA ILE A 44 -10.28 -6.41 26.48
C ILE A 44 -11.11 -5.86 25.32
N ASN A 45 -10.72 -4.72 24.75
CA ASN A 45 -11.45 -4.11 23.63
C ASN A 45 -11.24 -4.90 22.34
N GLN A 46 -10.04 -5.43 22.12
CA GLN A 46 -9.74 -6.31 20.98
C GLN A 46 -10.64 -7.55 20.99
N ARG A 47 -10.79 -8.22 22.14
CA ARG A 47 -11.71 -9.36 22.28
C ARG A 47 -13.16 -9.02 21.94
N LEU A 48 -13.63 -7.84 22.35
CA LEU A 48 -14.99 -7.39 22.04
C LEU A 48 -15.17 -7.12 20.54
N VAL A 49 -14.18 -6.51 19.88
CA VAL A 49 -14.19 -6.26 18.44
C VAL A 49 -14.09 -7.57 17.66
N ALA A 50 -13.11 -8.42 17.98
CA ALA A 50 -12.93 -9.75 17.38
C ALA A 50 -14.23 -10.57 17.41
N LYS A 51 -14.87 -10.62 18.59
CA LYS A 51 -16.15 -11.32 18.76
C LYS A 51 -17.30 -10.68 17.97
N GLN A 52 -17.42 -9.34 17.99
CA GLN A 52 -18.51 -8.63 17.32
C GLN A 52 -18.45 -8.77 15.79
N TYR A 53 -17.24 -8.73 15.23
CA TYR A 53 -17.02 -8.71 13.79
C TYR A 53 -16.57 -10.07 13.23
N ASN A 54 -16.59 -11.11 14.06
CA ASN A 54 -16.21 -12.48 13.69
C ASN A 54 -14.80 -12.57 13.07
N VAL A 55 -13.83 -11.88 13.68
CA VAL A 55 -12.41 -11.89 13.29
C VAL A 55 -11.61 -12.59 14.39
N SER A 56 -10.61 -13.40 14.04
CA SER A 56 -9.73 -14.01 15.05
C SER A 56 -8.96 -12.94 15.82
N ILE A 57 -8.70 -13.18 17.11
CA ILE A 57 -7.94 -12.23 17.94
C ILE A 57 -6.55 -11.98 17.37
N GLU A 58 -5.89 -13.02 16.85
CA GLU A 58 -4.57 -12.97 16.21
C GLU A 58 -4.58 -12.10 14.94
N THR A 59 -5.61 -12.25 14.10
CA THR A 59 -5.77 -11.41 12.90
C THR A 59 -5.99 -9.95 13.30
N LEU A 60 -6.82 -9.71 14.32
CA LEU A 60 -7.04 -8.36 14.81
C LEU A 60 -5.76 -7.75 15.38
N GLU A 61 -5.03 -8.47 16.25
CA GLU A 61 -3.76 -8.02 16.85
C GLU A 61 -2.71 -7.73 15.79
N LYS A 62 -2.58 -8.61 14.79
CA LYS A 62 -1.72 -8.39 13.62
C LYS A 62 -2.09 -7.08 12.95
N HIS A 63 -3.34 -6.86 12.57
CA HIS A 63 -3.78 -5.64 11.88
C HIS A 63 -3.76 -4.37 12.76
N MET A 64 -3.74 -4.51 14.09
CA MET A 64 -3.65 -3.42 15.05
C MET A 64 -2.20 -3.11 15.48
N SER A 65 -1.22 -3.95 15.15
CA SER A 65 0.17 -3.74 15.56
C SER A 65 0.77 -2.53 14.84
N PRO A 66 1.49 -1.63 15.55
CA PRO A 66 2.25 -0.56 14.92
C PRO A 66 3.30 -1.11 13.95
N ASP A 67 3.83 -2.32 14.20
CA ASP A 67 4.84 -2.98 13.37
C ASP A 67 4.25 -3.67 12.14
N TYR A 68 2.97 -4.04 12.17
CA TYR A 68 2.28 -4.55 10.97
C TYR A 68 2.07 -3.45 9.90
N LYS A 69 2.34 -2.19 10.27
CA LYS A 69 2.46 -1.09 9.30
C LYS A 69 3.79 -1.06 8.58
N ALA A 70 4.84 -1.64 9.17
CA ALA A 70 6.09 -1.85 8.51
C ALA A 70 5.94 -3.16 7.73
N ASP A 71 5.49 -3.07 6.48
CA ASP A 71 6.16 -3.91 5.49
C ASP A 71 7.65 -3.64 5.75
N PRO A 72 8.49 -4.61 6.18
CA PRO A 72 9.88 -4.34 6.58
C PRO A 72 10.68 -3.70 5.44
N LYS A 73 10.10 -3.74 4.23
CA LYS A 73 10.58 -3.18 2.98
C LYS A 73 9.85 -1.90 2.55
N TYR A 74 8.95 -1.36 3.37
CA TYR A 74 8.35 -0.03 3.17
C TYR A 74 9.14 1.04 3.92
N ARG A 75 9.56 2.07 3.21
CA ARG A 75 10.21 3.26 3.78
C ARG A 75 9.44 4.50 3.37
N PHE A 76 9.21 5.37 4.34
CA PHE A 76 8.55 6.65 4.15
C PHE A 76 9.49 7.78 4.54
N TYR A 77 9.58 8.79 3.69
CA TYR A 77 10.31 10.02 3.96
C TYR A 77 9.40 11.21 3.72
N ASN A 78 9.29 12.10 4.70
CA ASN A 78 8.54 13.34 4.59
C ASN A 78 9.50 14.53 4.58
N GLY A 79 9.68 15.14 3.42
CA GLY A 79 10.45 16.36 3.25
C GLY A 79 9.58 17.61 3.29
N ASN A 80 10.20 18.79 3.28
CA ASN A 80 9.49 20.07 3.35
C ASN A 80 8.59 20.37 2.15
N HIS A 81 8.89 19.78 0.98
CA HIS A 81 8.19 20.05 -0.29
C HIS A 81 7.73 18.80 -1.03
N MET A 82 8.13 17.62 -0.55
CA MET A 82 7.76 16.34 -1.15
C MET A 82 7.74 15.26 -0.07
N GLU A 83 6.86 14.29 -0.25
CA GLU A 83 6.95 13.02 0.43
C GLU A 83 7.45 11.94 -0.53
N SER A 84 8.03 10.89 0.00
CA SER A 84 8.56 9.77 -0.76
C SER A 84 8.14 8.47 -0.08
N HIS A 85 7.65 7.54 -0.89
CA HIS A 85 7.20 6.22 -0.51
C HIS A 85 8.03 5.22 -1.30
N LEU A 86 8.68 4.29 -0.61
CA LEU A 86 9.43 3.21 -1.21
C LEU A 86 8.87 1.90 -0.68
N TYR A 87 8.42 1.02 -1.55
CA TYR A 87 8.05 -0.35 -1.24
C TYR A 87 9.01 -1.30 -1.94
N GLU A 88 9.63 -2.23 -1.22
CA GLU A 88 10.45 -3.30 -1.80
C GLU A 88 9.81 -4.68 -1.56
N GLY A 89 10.11 -5.67 -2.41
CA GLY A 89 9.62 -7.04 -2.25
C GLY A 89 8.10 -7.18 -2.20
N VAL A 90 7.39 -6.35 -2.96
CA VAL A 90 5.96 -6.40 -3.16
C VAL A 90 5.60 -7.62 -4.00
N GLU A 91 4.61 -8.39 -3.57
CA GLU A 91 4.05 -9.48 -4.37
C GLU A 91 3.44 -8.91 -5.67
N PRO A 92 3.65 -9.55 -6.84
CA PRO A 92 3.20 -9.01 -8.12
C PRO A 92 1.68 -8.75 -8.17
N THR A 93 0.89 -9.58 -7.48
CA THR A 93 -0.57 -9.44 -7.37
C THR A 93 -0.99 -8.20 -6.61
N ASP A 94 -0.17 -7.76 -5.66
CA ASP A 94 -0.47 -6.66 -4.73
C ASP A 94 0.10 -5.32 -5.21
N PHE A 95 0.98 -5.34 -6.22
CA PHE A 95 1.72 -4.18 -6.70
C PHE A 95 0.81 -3.00 -7.05
N TYR A 96 -0.15 -3.22 -7.95
CA TYR A 96 -1.03 -2.15 -8.44
C TYR A 96 -1.96 -1.63 -7.34
N ASP A 97 -2.44 -2.51 -6.46
CA ASP A 97 -3.32 -2.13 -5.35
C ASP A 97 -2.56 -1.29 -4.32
N LYS A 98 -1.30 -1.65 -3.99
CA LYS A 98 -0.46 -0.86 -3.10
C LYS A 98 -0.16 0.51 -3.69
N LEU A 99 0.24 0.58 -4.96
CA LEU A 99 0.52 1.84 -5.64
C LEU A 99 -0.73 2.73 -5.71
N GLU A 100 -1.88 2.19 -6.13
CA GLU A 100 -3.13 2.95 -6.21
C GLU A 100 -3.56 3.46 -4.84
N ASN A 101 -3.38 2.66 -3.77
CA ASN A 101 -3.72 3.06 -2.42
C ASN A 101 -2.86 4.24 -1.95
N VAL A 102 -1.54 4.20 -2.14
CA VAL A 102 -0.61 5.31 -1.80
C VAL A 102 -0.99 6.60 -2.50
N LEU A 103 -1.39 6.52 -3.78
CA LEU A 103 -1.79 7.70 -4.54
C LEU A 103 -3.19 8.20 -4.13
N SER A 104 -4.06 7.31 -3.66
CA SER A 104 -5.45 7.61 -3.31
C SER A 104 -5.64 8.19 -1.91
N THR A 105 -4.62 8.10 -1.04
CA THR A 105 -4.63 8.73 0.30
C THR A 105 -4.47 10.24 0.24
N GLN A 106 -3.96 10.77 -0.88
CA GLN A 106 -3.79 12.21 -1.08
C GLN A 106 -5.13 12.93 -1.19
N ALA A 107 -5.29 13.99 -0.39
CA ALA A 107 -6.55 14.73 -0.26
C ALA A 107 -6.69 15.90 -1.26
N SER A 108 -5.59 16.32 -1.90
CA SER A 108 -5.55 17.47 -2.81
C SER A 108 -4.86 17.10 -4.11
N ALA A 109 -4.91 17.97 -5.11
CA ALA A 109 -4.17 17.76 -6.34
C ALA A 109 -2.66 17.77 -6.07
N PHE A 110 -1.93 16.86 -6.71
CA PHE A 110 -0.49 16.68 -6.48
C PHE A 110 0.23 16.34 -7.79
N LYS A 111 1.55 16.45 -7.75
CA LYS A 111 2.44 15.94 -8.79
C LYS A 111 3.13 14.69 -8.28
N VAL A 112 3.21 13.66 -9.12
CA VAL A 112 3.86 12.40 -8.76
C VAL A 112 4.93 12.04 -9.78
N ASN A 113 6.03 11.49 -9.31
CA ASN A 113 6.95 10.71 -10.12
C ASN A 113 7.06 9.31 -9.52
N VAL A 114 7.13 8.29 -10.36
CA VAL A 114 7.15 6.88 -9.95
C VAL A 114 8.39 6.23 -10.54
N ALA A 115 9.14 5.49 -9.74
CA ALA A 115 10.16 4.58 -10.22
C ALA A 115 9.70 3.14 -9.98
N LEU A 116 10.12 2.22 -10.83
CA LEU A 116 9.77 0.81 -10.71
C LEU A 116 10.99 0.01 -10.33
N GLY A 117 10.83 -0.93 -9.41
CA GLY A 117 11.77 -2.03 -9.23
C GLY A 117 11.13 -3.32 -9.72
N TYR A 118 11.91 -4.09 -10.44
CA TYR A 118 11.43 -5.24 -11.17
C TYR A 118 12.47 -6.35 -11.20
N GLU A 119 11.97 -7.58 -11.34
CA GLU A 119 12.79 -8.74 -11.59
C GLU A 119 12.71 -9.09 -13.08
N LEU A 120 13.86 -9.38 -13.67
CA LEU A 120 13.99 -9.93 -15.00
C LEU A 120 14.34 -11.41 -14.90
N VAL A 121 13.98 -12.16 -15.94
CA VAL A 121 14.42 -13.55 -16.14
C VAL A 121 15.04 -13.70 -17.51
N SER A 122 16.11 -14.47 -17.61
CA SER A 122 16.74 -14.77 -18.89
C SER A 122 15.77 -15.53 -19.80
N LYS A 123 15.88 -15.29 -21.11
CA LYS A 123 15.10 -16.00 -22.12
C LYS A 123 15.63 -17.42 -22.36
N THR A 124 16.87 -17.70 -21.99
CA THR A 124 17.54 -18.99 -22.21
C THR A 124 17.70 -19.82 -20.95
N ASP A 125 17.76 -19.17 -19.79
CA ASP A 125 17.92 -19.82 -18.48
C ASP A 125 16.87 -19.30 -17.48
N PRO A 126 15.88 -20.11 -17.08
CA PRO A 126 14.84 -19.71 -16.13
C PRO A 126 15.36 -19.34 -14.74
N ASP A 127 16.55 -19.83 -14.35
CA ASP A 127 17.13 -19.61 -13.02
C ASP A 127 18.01 -18.35 -12.96
N ASP A 128 18.39 -17.79 -14.12
CA ASP A 128 19.11 -16.51 -14.21
C ASP A 128 18.11 -15.35 -14.10
N THR A 129 17.94 -14.86 -12.86
CA THR A 129 17.14 -13.68 -12.57
C THR A 129 17.98 -12.49 -12.16
N ARG A 130 17.51 -11.29 -12.53
CA ARG A 130 18.17 -10.02 -12.21
C ARG A 130 17.18 -9.04 -11.62
N TYR A 131 17.53 -8.48 -10.48
CA TYR A 131 16.72 -7.47 -9.82
C TYR A 131 17.22 -6.06 -10.13
N PHE A 132 16.28 -5.16 -10.44
CA PHE A 132 16.52 -3.74 -10.64
C PHE A 132 15.82 -2.95 -9.54
N TYR A 133 16.60 -2.11 -8.85
CA TYR A 133 16.10 -1.29 -7.75
C TYR A 133 15.34 -0.04 -8.27
N PRO A 134 14.24 0.39 -7.62
CA PRO A 134 13.55 1.63 -7.99
C PRO A 134 14.47 2.83 -7.90
N ASN A 135 14.69 3.51 -9.03
CA ASN A 135 15.51 4.71 -9.09
C ASN A 135 14.94 5.68 -10.13
N LEU A 136 14.63 6.91 -9.71
CA LEU A 136 14.08 7.95 -10.58
C LEU A 136 14.99 8.34 -11.76
N ALA A 137 16.28 8.01 -11.72
CA ALA A 137 17.20 8.26 -12.83
C ALA A 137 17.08 7.21 -13.96
N ASN A 138 16.80 5.96 -13.62
CA ASN A 138 16.97 4.83 -14.54
C ASN A 138 15.71 3.99 -14.76
N THR A 139 14.83 3.94 -13.76
CA THR A 139 13.60 3.13 -13.79
C THR A 139 12.36 3.98 -13.57
N CYS A 140 12.44 5.29 -13.86
CA CYS A 140 11.27 6.17 -13.81
C CYS A 140 10.24 5.80 -14.88
N VAL A 141 8.97 5.84 -14.49
CA VAL A 141 7.83 5.68 -15.39
C VAL A 141 7.64 6.93 -16.24
N PHE A 142 7.90 8.11 -15.66
CA PHE A 142 7.65 9.37 -16.34
C PHE A 142 8.92 10.20 -16.43
N ASN A 143 9.21 10.70 -17.63
CA ASN A 143 10.31 11.66 -17.85
C ASN A 143 10.07 12.98 -17.10
N LYS A 144 8.82 13.29 -16.75
CA LYS A 144 8.42 14.46 -15.97
C LYS A 144 7.32 14.08 -15.00
N PRO A 145 7.26 14.68 -13.79
CA PRO A 145 6.19 14.41 -12.85
C PRO A 145 4.80 14.65 -13.45
N VAL A 146 3.89 13.72 -13.22
CA VAL A 146 2.51 13.76 -13.72
C VAL A 146 1.61 14.47 -12.72
N VAL A 147 0.73 15.34 -13.21
CA VAL A 147 -0.28 16.02 -12.38
C VAL A 147 -1.50 15.12 -12.20
N ILE A 148 -1.85 14.87 -10.94
CA ILE A 148 -3.04 14.15 -10.50
C ILE A 148 -4.03 15.15 -9.92
N ASN A 149 -5.10 15.43 -10.66
CA ASN A 149 -6.14 16.36 -10.23
C ASN A 149 -7.32 15.64 -9.54
N SER A 150 -7.46 14.34 -9.77
CA SER A 150 -8.56 13.53 -9.24
C SER A 150 -8.14 12.08 -9.06
N LYS A 151 -8.89 11.30 -8.28
CA LYS A 151 -8.63 9.86 -8.12
C LYS A 151 -8.75 9.08 -9.43
N ALA A 152 -9.58 9.55 -10.37
CA ALA A 152 -9.70 8.93 -11.69
C ALA A 152 -8.40 9.05 -12.51
N ASP A 153 -7.62 10.11 -12.30
CA ASP A 153 -6.34 10.31 -12.97
C ASP A 153 -5.31 9.26 -12.57
N ILE A 154 -5.38 8.70 -11.35
CA ILE A 154 -4.47 7.65 -10.89
C ILE A 154 -4.54 6.45 -11.83
N ARG A 155 -5.75 5.94 -12.08
CA ARG A 155 -5.95 4.80 -12.99
C ARG A 155 -5.64 5.16 -14.45
N LYS A 156 -6.11 6.32 -14.90
CA LYS A 156 -6.02 6.73 -16.32
C LYS A 156 -4.60 7.10 -16.75
N LYS A 157 -3.82 7.73 -15.87
CA LYS A 157 -2.49 8.27 -16.19
C LYS A 157 -1.36 7.44 -15.59
N VAL A 158 -1.52 6.92 -14.37
CA VAL A 158 -0.41 6.21 -13.69
C VAL A 158 -0.48 4.72 -13.96
N ILE A 159 -1.58 4.07 -13.57
CA ILE A 159 -1.72 2.62 -13.68
C ILE A 159 -1.73 2.17 -15.15
N SER A 160 -2.45 2.90 -16.01
CA SER A 160 -2.51 2.60 -17.44
C SER A 160 -1.13 2.66 -18.12
N ASP A 161 -0.30 3.65 -17.78
CA ASP A 161 1.02 3.81 -18.38
C ASP A 161 1.97 2.71 -17.92
N ILE A 162 1.97 2.35 -16.63
CA ILE A 162 2.77 1.24 -16.10
C ILE A 162 2.38 -0.08 -16.78
N ARG A 163 1.09 -0.36 -16.91
CA ARG A 163 0.60 -1.55 -17.64
C ARG A 163 1.02 -1.53 -19.11
N SER A 164 1.02 -0.36 -19.75
CA SER A 164 1.52 -0.24 -21.13
C SER A 164 3.02 -0.53 -21.21
N MET A 165 3.81 -0.13 -20.21
CA MET A 165 5.24 -0.43 -20.15
C MET A 165 5.52 -1.92 -19.97
N GLU A 166 4.73 -2.59 -19.13
CA GLU A 166 4.77 -4.04 -18.93
C GLU A 166 4.55 -4.80 -20.24
N LEU A 167 3.59 -4.34 -21.05
CA LEU A 167 3.23 -4.99 -22.31
C LEU A 167 4.16 -4.64 -23.49
N ALA A 168 4.80 -3.47 -23.45
CA ALA A 168 5.54 -2.92 -24.59
C ALA A 168 7.07 -2.98 -24.45
N ASP A 169 7.60 -3.68 -23.44
CA ASP A 169 9.05 -3.79 -23.18
C ASP A 169 9.76 -2.42 -23.14
N LYS A 170 9.08 -1.40 -22.62
CA LYS A 170 9.60 -0.02 -22.55
C LYS A 170 10.52 0.22 -21.36
N LEU A 171 10.69 -0.78 -20.49
CA LEU A 171 11.60 -0.69 -19.36
C LEU A 171 13.05 -0.75 -19.85
N ASN A 172 13.92 0.00 -19.18
CA ASN A 172 15.32 0.11 -19.55
C ASN A 172 16.11 -1.12 -19.09
N TYR A 173 16.11 -2.19 -19.90
CA TYR A 173 16.88 -3.40 -19.67
C TYR A 173 17.30 -4.08 -20.99
N PRO A 174 18.32 -4.97 -20.99
CA PRO A 174 18.74 -5.68 -22.19
C PRO A 174 17.69 -6.72 -22.64
N SER A 175 16.70 -6.25 -23.40
CA SER A 175 15.56 -7.04 -23.89
C SER A 175 15.93 -8.16 -24.87
N SER A 176 17.16 -8.17 -25.40
CA SER A 176 17.67 -9.25 -26.25
C SER A 176 17.86 -10.55 -25.46
N GLY A 177 18.35 -10.47 -24.21
CA GLY A 177 18.65 -11.64 -23.38
C GLY A 177 17.63 -11.90 -22.26
N TYR A 178 16.90 -10.86 -21.84
CA TYR A 178 16.00 -10.93 -20.69
C TYR A 178 14.58 -10.54 -21.07
N LYS A 179 13.62 -10.92 -20.22
CA LYS A 179 12.25 -10.42 -20.23
C LYS A 179 11.83 -10.05 -18.81
N LEU A 180 10.86 -9.15 -18.69
CA LEU A 180 10.24 -8.82 -17.41
C LEU A 180 9.57 -10.07 -16.81
N LYS A 181 9.88 -10.36 -15.55
CA LYS A 181 9.23 -11.41 -14.75
C LYS A 181 8.09 -10.82 -13.92
N ALA A 182 8.37 -9.76 -13.16
CA ALA A 182 7.37 -9.04 -12.38
C ALA A 182 7.88 -7.69 -11.87
N PHE A 183 6.95 -6.79 -11.54
CA PHE A 183 7.22 -5.65 -10.66
C PHE A 183 7.21 -6.10 -9.20
N THR A 184 8.23 -5.72 -8.47
CA THR A 184 8.43 -6.13 -7.07
C THR A 184 8.77 -4.97 -6.14
N ALA A 185 8.87 -3.75 -6.66
CA ALA A 185 9.12 -2.56 -5.86
C ALA A 185 8.68 -1.28 -6.59
N PHE A 186 8.42 -0.20 -5.86
CA PHE A 186 8.17 1.15 -6.40
C PHE A 186 8.49 2.25 -5.39
#